data_AF-A0A7Y8X5Z0-F1
#
_entry.id   AF-A0A7Y8X5Z0-F1
#
_cell.length_a   1.000
_cell.length_b   1.000
_cell.length_c   1.000
_cell.angle_alpha   90.00
_cell.angle_beta   90.00
_cell.angle_gamma   90.00
#
_symmetry.space_group_name_H-M   'P 1'
#
loop_
_entity.id
_entity.type
_entity.pdbx_description
1 polymer ?
#
loop_
_entity_poly.entity_id
_entity_poly.type
_entity_poly.pdbx_seq_one_letter_code
_entity_poly.pdbx_strand_id
1 'polypeptide(L)'
;KRQPPPRATVTGPITARTVTGSSPTLYGGTRNVASCDIDKQVRLLAAGPDRNRAFAEALGIEPSAVPGYLRSLTSVTLRNDTRVTNHGYRDGRPVPYQAVLQAGTAVLVDGRGVPRVRCACGNPLGEPVPLRAGSTRQGAPWAAYRPQNVVVVQPATKTIDKVTIYDQRTGRWYERGPGHPKGPEDRDRPVPPPPLPPPPPATPQTSLSPA
;
A
#
# COMPACT_ATOMS: atom_id res chain seq x y z
N LYS A 1 2.50 -41.90 20.91
CA LYS A 1 3.00 -40.51 20.76
C LYS A 1 2.95 -40.14 19.29
N ARG A 2 2.04 -39.27 18.85
CA ARG A 2 1.91 -38.87 17.44
C ARG A 2 2.92 -37.76 17.13
N GLN A 3 3.72 -37.96 16.10
CA GLN A 3 4.71 -37.01 15.59
C GLN A 3 4.00 -35.89 14.81
N PRO A 4 4.36 -34.60 15.01
CA PRO A 4 3.76 -33.52 14.23
C PRO A 4 4.27 -33.57 12.77
N PRO A 5 3.46 -33.13 11.79
CA PRO A 5 3.86 -33.15 10.39
C PRO A 5 4.96 -32.12 10.10
N PRO A 6 5.82 -32.35 9.10
CA PRO A 6 6.90 -31.44 8.76
C PRO A 6 6.34 -30.09 8.28
N ARG A 7 6.92 -29.00 8.79
CA ARG A 7 6.58 -27.62 8.41
C ARG A 7 7.10 -27.37 7.00
N ALA A 8 6.21 -27.15 6.04
CA ALA A 8 6.59 -26.87 4.66
C ALA A 8 7.35 -25.55 4.56
N THR A 9 8.63 -25.62 4.17
CA THR A 9 9.44 -24.46 3.78
C THR A 9 9.17 -24.17 2.32
N VAL A 10 8.34 -23.15 2.03
CA VAL A 10 8.19 -22.67 0.64
C VAL A 10 9.38 -21.79 0.31
N THR A 11 10.35 -22.35 -0.40
CA THR A 11 11.50 -21.64 -0.97
C THR A 11 11.24 -21.42 -2.45
N GLY A 12 11.09 -20.15 -2.87
CA GLY A 12 10.93 -19.77 -4.27
C GLY A 12 10.87 -18.25 -4.41
N PRO A 13 11.34 -17.69 -5.54
CA PRO A 13 11.25 -16.25 -5.78
C PRO A 13 9.77 -15.83 -5.76
N ILE A 14 9.44 -14.85 -4.92
CA ILE A 14 8.11 -14.23 -4.93
C ILE A 14 8.08 -13.31 -6.14
N THR A 15 7.57 -13.80 -7.27
CA THR A 15 7.22 -12.96 -8.41
C THR A 15 5.99 -12.15 -8.01
N ALA A 16 6.21 -11.05 -7.30
CA ALA A 16 5.12 -10.16 -6.89
C ALA A 16 4.52 -9.50 -8.13
N ARG A 17 3.19 -9.46 -8.21
CA ARG A 17 2.50 -8.80 -9.32
C ARG A 17 2.73 -7.31 -9.22
N THR A 18 3.32 -6.72 -10.25
CA THR A 18 3.54 -5.28 -10.29
C THR A 18 2.26 -4.57 -10.72
N VAL A 19 1.91 -3.49 -10.03
CA VAL A 19 0.73 -2.64 -10.33
C VAL A 19 1.16 -1.18 -10.27
N THR A 20 0.75 -0.38 -11.25
CA THR A 20 0.99 1.08 -11.23
C THR A 20 0.14 1.75 -10.15
N GLY A 21 0.71 2.72 -9.44
CA GLY A 21 0.04 3.48 -8.37
C GLY A 21 -1.21 4.25 -8.82
N SER A 22 -1.33 4.54 -10.12
CA SER A 22 -2.52 5.16 -10.73
C SER A 22 -3.60 4.15 -11.14
N SER A 23 -3.43 2.86 -10.85
CA SER A 23 -4.44 1.86 -11.19
C SER A 23 -5.73 2.12 -10.43
N PRO A 24 -6.87 2.34 -11.12
CA PRO A 24 -8.10 2.77 -10.47
C PRO A 24 -8.68 1.71 -9.56
N THR A 25 -8.25 0.44 -9.67
CA THR A 25 -8.73 -0.66 -8.85
C THR A 25 -7.82 -1.02 -7.68
N LEU A 26 -6.69 -0.32 -7.50
CA LEU A 26 -5.69 -0.65 -6.50
C LEU A 26 -6.13 -0.36 -5.06
N TYR A 27 -6.91 0.71 -4.87
CA TYR A 27 -7.22 1.25 -3.54
C TYR A 27 -8.69 1.12 -3.18
N GLY A 28 -8.93 0.93 -1.90
CA GLY A 28 -10.24 0.89 -1.26
C GLY A 28 -10.35 1.91 -0.13
N GLY A 29 -11.53 2.05 0.45
CA GLY A 29 -11.77 2.98 1.54
C GLY A 29 -13.25 3.08 1.87
N THR A 30 -13.59 4.01 2.75
CA THR A 30 -14.97 4.37 3.04
C THR A 30 -15.17 5.82 2.63
N ARG A 31 -16.19 6.08 1.82
CA ARG A 31 -16.48 7.43 1.34
C ARG A 31 -16.74 8.39 2.50
N ASN A 32 -16.17 9.58 2.42
CA ASN A 32 -16.16 10.66 3.41
C ASN A 32 -15.54 10.27 4.76
N VAL A 33 -14.81 9.15 4.83
CA VAL A 33 -14.09 8.72 6.03
C VAL A 33 -12.63 8.47 5.67
N ALA A 34 -11.74 9.30 6.21
CA ALA A 34 -10.30 9.05 6.14
C ALA A 34 -9.93 7.98 7.18
N SER A 35 -9.29 6.90 6.74
CA SER A 35 -8.78 5.85 7.65
C SER A 35 -7.48 6.28 8.35
N CYS A 36 -6.90 7.41 7.94
CA CYS A 36 -5.66 7.96 8.44
C CYS A 36 -5.89 9.37 8.96
N ASP A 37 -5.55 9.63 10.22
CA ASP A 37 -5.56 10.99 10.78
C ASP A 37 -4.22 11.68 10.54
N ILE A 38 -4.12 12.40 9.42
CA ILE A 38 -2.93 13.14 8.99
C ILE A 38 -2.51 14.19 10.02
N ASP A 39 -3.42 15.04 10.49
CA ASP A 39 -3.05 16.09 11.44
C ASP A 39 -2.65 15.52 12.82
N LYS A 40 -3.21 14.37 13.23
CA LYS A 40 -2.70 13.65 14.40
C LYS A 40 -1.27 13.15 14.18
N GLN A 41 -0.95 12.61 13.01
CA GLN A 41 0.44 12.20 12.69
C GLN A 41 1.39 13.40 12.69
N VAL A 42 0.98 14.54 12.12
CA VAL A 42 1.75 15.78 12.14
C VAL A 42 2.03 16.23 13.58
N ARG A 43 1.01 16.27 14.44
CA ARG A 43 1.18 16.64 15.86
C ARG A 43 2.11 15.69 16.61
N LEU A 44 1.97 14.38 16.39
CA LEU A 44 2.80 13.37 17.04
C LEU A 44 4.27 13.48 16.65
N LEU A 45 4.57 13.73 15.36
CA LEU A 45 5.95 13.92 14.90
C LEU A 45 6.52 15.27 15.36
N ALA A 46 5.72 16.34 15.34
CA ALA A 46 6.14 17.65 15.85
C ALA A 46 6.51 17.62 17.34
N ALA A 47 5.81 16.82 18.15
CA ALA A 47 6.09 16.64 19.57
C ALA A 47 7.36 15.81 19.85
N GLY A 48 7.90 15.09 18.86
CA GLY A 48 9.06 14.21 19.00
C GLY A 48 10.14 14.51 17.96
N PRO A 49 11.02 15.50 18.19
CA PRO A 49 12.01 15.94 17.19
C PRO A 49 12.91 14.82 16.66
N ASP A 50 13.37 13.91 17.54
CA ASP A 50 14.21 12.78 17.15
C ASP A 50 13.47 11.81 16.24
N ARG A 51 12.21 11.53 16.57
CA ARG A 51 11.34 10.69 15.73
C ARG A 51 11.01 11.36 14.41
N ASN A 52 10.81 12.68 14.39
CA ASN A 52 10.60 13.45 13.17
C ASN A 52 11.83 13.38 12.25
N ARG A 53 13.05 13.54 12.79
CA ARG A 53 14.28 13.39 12.03
C ARG A 53 14.42 11.98 11.46
N ALA A 54 14.17 10.95 12.26
CA ALA A 54 14.22 9.57 11.78
C ALA A 54 13.14 9.26 10.72
N PHE A 55 11.94 9.81 10.87
CA PHE A 55 10.87 9.70 9.88
C PHE A 55 11.26 10.36 8.55
N ALA A 56 11.81 11.57 8.63
CA ALA A 56 12.31 12.34 7.50
C ALA A 56 13.46 11.61 6.78
N GLU A 57 14.43 11.09 7.54
CA GLU A 57 15.55 10.27 7.04
C GLU A 57 15.04 9.05 6.26
N ALA A 58 14.04 8.32 6.79
CA ALA A 58 13.47 7.15 6.13
C ALA A 58 12.81 7.46 4.77
N LEU A 59 12.32 8.69 4.58
CA LEU A 59 11.64 9.10 3.36
C LEU A 59 12.51 9.97 2.44
N GLY A 60 13.74 10.30 2.86
CA GLY A 60 14.66 11.16 2.11
C GLY A 60 14.15 12.59 1.96
N ILE A 61 13.50 13.13 3.00
CA ILE A 61 12.99 14.51 3.02
C ILE A 61 13.60 15.30 4.18
N GLU A 62 13.52 16.63 4.11
CA GLU A 62 13.93 17.48 5.23
C GLU A 62 12.96 17.36 6.43
N PRO A 63 13.45 17.38 7.69
CA PRO A 63 12.58 17.31 8.87
C PRO A 63 11.52 18.42 8.93
N SER A 64 11.85 19.61 8.43
CA SER A 64 10.93 20.75 8.33
C SER A 64 9.82 20.56 7.28
N ALA A 65 10.05 19.69 6.28
CA ALA A 65 9.09 19.40 5.23
C ALA A 65 8.02 18.37 5.64
N VAL A 66 8.24 17.61 6.71
CA VAL A 66 7.35 16.52 7.15
C VAL A 66 5.88 16.94 7.28
N PRO A 67 5.52 18.09 7.91
CA PRO A 67 4.12 18.48 8.03
C PRO A 67 3.44 18.78 6.69
N GLY A 68 4.17 19.36 5.73
CA GLY A 68 3.67 19.63 4.39
C GLY A 68 3.55 18.35 3.58
N TYR A 69 4.57 17.49 3.66
CA TYR A 69 4.61 16.19 3.01
C TYR A 69 3.44 15.30 3.44
N LEU A 70 3.18 15.16 4.75
CA LEU A 70 2.05 14.34 5.23
C LEU A 70 0.70 14.85 4.71
N ARG A 71 0.54 16.17 4.57
CA ARG A 71 -0.69 16.79 4.04
C ARG A 71 -0.82 16.69 2.53
N SER A 72 0.24 16.36 1.80
CA SER A 72 0.17 16.05 0.38
C SER A 72 -0.16 14.59 0.10
N LEU A 73 -0.33 13.74 1.12
CA LEU A 73 -0.66 12.34 0.95
C LEU A 73 -2.16 12.08 1.00
N THR A 74 -2.61 11.05 0.28
CA THR A 74 -4.02 10.64 0.22
C THR A 74 -4.28 9.42 1.10
N SER A 75 -5.32 9.49 1.94
CA SER A 75 -5.72 8.36 2.81
C SER A 75 -6.52 7.31 2.05
N VAL A 76 -6.00 6.08 2.04
CA VAL A 76 -6.58 4.91 1.36
C VAL A 76 -6.43 3.64 2.18
N THR A 77 -7.09 2.58 1.75
CA THR A 77 -6.93 1.22 2.25
C THR A 77 -6.42 0.31 1.13
N LEU A 78 -5.50 -0.60 1.44
CA LEU A 78 -4.99 -1.57 0.48
C LEU A 78 -6.06 -2.61 0.13
N ARG A 79 -6.25 -2.90 -1.16
CA ARG A 79 -7.15 -4.00 -1.60
C ARG A 79 -6.46 -5.34 -1.80
N ASN A 80 -5.13 -5.32 -1.86
CA ASN A 80 -4.29 -6.49 -2.03
C ASN A 80 -3.22 -6.50 -0.94
N ASP A 81 -2.69 -7.68 -0.68
CA ASP A 81 -1.48 -7.81 0.13
C ASP A 81 -0.33 -7.12 -0.60
N THR A 82 0.35 -6.17 0.03
CA THR A 82 1.30 -5.27 -0.65
C THR A 82 2.69 -5.34 -0.03
N ARG A 83 3.73 -5.51 -0.84
CA ARG A 83 5.12 -5.41 -0.40
C ARG A 83 5.53 -3.96 -0.21
N VAL A 84 6.24 -3.70 0.88
CA VAL A 84 6.82 -2.40 1.22
C VAL A 84 8.16 -2.60 1.93
N THR A 85 8.99 -1.56 1.93
CA THR A 85 10.00 -1.38 2.98
C THR A 85 9.34 -0.61 4.13
N ASN A 86 9.21 -1.22 5.30
CA ASN A 86 8.69 -0.54 6.48
C ASN A 86 9.86 -0.18 7.39
N HIS A 87 9.73 0.89 8.17
CA HIS A 87 10.77 1.37 9.06
C HIS A 87 10.30 1.31 10.51
N GLY A 88 11.08 0.60 11.33
CA GLY A 88 11.04 0.75 12.78
C GLY A 88 11.95 1.91 13.20
N TYR A 89 12.06 2.13 14.50
CA TYR A 89 12.99 3.09 15.07
C TYR A 89 13.88 2.38 16.08
N ARG A 90 15.19 2.63 16.02
CA ARG A 90 16.18 2.16 17.00
C ARG A 90 17.26 3.23 17.12
N ASP A 91 17.61 3.61 18.35
CA ASP A 91 18.66 4.59 18.64
C ASP A 91 18.49 5.92 17.86
N GLY A 92 17.25 6.39 17.73
CA GLY A 92 16.92 7.63 17.01
C GLY A 92 17.08 7.54 15.49
N ARG A 93 17.26 6.35 14.91
CA ARG A 93 17.41 6.10 13.47
C ARG A 93 16.27 5.24 12.92
N PRO A 94 15.91 5.42 11.64
CA PRO A 94 15.00 4.50 10.97
C PRO A 94 15.71 3.18 10.66
N VAL A 95 15.05 2.05 10.94
CA VAL A 95 15.57 0.72 10.62
C VAL A 95 14.67 0.07 9.56
N PRO A 96 15.12 -0.05 8.29
CA PRO A 96 14.33 -0.63 7.23
C PRO A 96 14.21 -2.14 7.37
N TYR A 97 13.04 -2.68 7.06
CA TYR A 97 12.79 -4.11 6.90
C TYR A 97 11.74 -4.36 5.82
N GLN A 98 11.88 -5.48 5.10
CA GLN A 98 10.91 -5.88 4.09
C GLN A 98 9.66 -6.44 4.76
N ALA A 99 8.49 -5.93 4.36
CA ALA A 99 7.21 -6.33 4.93
C ALA A 99 6.17 -6.59 3.83
N VAL A 100 5.15 -7.38 4.18
CA VAL A 100 3.89 -7.44 3.44
C VAL A 100 2.81 -6.87 4.33
N LEU A 101 2.12 -5.83 3.86
CA LEU A 101 0.93 -5.29 4.48
C LEU A 101 -0.28 -6.07 3.98
N GLN A 102 -1.11 -6.56 4.89
CA GLN A 102 -2.34 -7.27 4.56
C GLN A 102 -3.35 -6.35 3.86
N ALA A 103 -4.13 -6.87 2.92
CA ALA A 103 -5.32 -6.19 2.42
C ALA A 103 -6.21 -5.71 3.58
N GLY A 104 -6.80 -4.52 3.45
CA GLY A 104 -7.51 -3.85 4.54
C GLY A 104 -6.62 -2.94 5.40
N THR A 105 -5.29 -2.93 5.20
CA THR A 105 -4.41 -1.99 5.90
C THR A 105 -4.60 -0.57 5.38
N ALA A 106 -4.88 0.38 6.28
CA ALA A 106 -4.92 1.81 5.98
C ALA A 106 -3.51 2.41 5.82
N VAL A 107 -3.31 3.15 4.73
CA VAL A 107 -2.04 3.80 4.37
C VAL A 107 -2.27 5.22 3.83
N LEU A 108 -1.23 6.04 3.90
CA LEU A 108 -1.13 7.29 3.15
C LEU A 108 -0.29 7.03 1.89
N VAL A 109 -0.79 7.46 0.73
CA VAL A 109 -0.10 7.32 -0.56
C VAL A 109 0.30 8.68 -1.11
N ASP A 110 1.44 8.76 -1.81
CA ASP A 110 1.89 9.99 -2.45
C ASP A 110 1.14 10.28 -3.77
N GLY A 111 1.48 11.43 -4.39
CA GLY A 111 0.94 11.84 -5.69
C GLY A 111 1.35 10.93 -6.86
N ARG A 112 2.09 9.84 -6.64
CA ARG A 112 2.35 8.78 -7.63
C ARG A 112 1.65 7.48 -7.28
N GLY A 113 0.86 7.48 -6.20
CA GLY A 113 0.11 6.36 -5.70
C GLY A 113 1.00 5.31 -5.04
N VAL A 114 2.13 5.68 -4.42
CA VAL A 114 2.96 4.73 -3.68
C VAL A 114 2.66 4.84 -2.18
N PRO A 115 2.51 3.73 -1.42
CA PRO A 115 2.36 3.80 0.03
C PRO A 115 3.58 4.40 0.71
N ARG A 116 3.37 5.47 1.50
CA ARG A 116 4.44 6.21 2.20
C ARG A 116 4.32 6.21 3.71
N VAL A 117 3.14 5.93 4.26
CA VAL A 117 2.94 5.83 5.72
C VAL A 117 1.91 4.75 6.04
N ARG A 118 2.19 3.91 7.04
CA ARG A 118 1.19 3.01 7.62
C ARG A 118 0.41 3.71 8.72
N CYS A 119 -0.91 3.82 8.56
CA CYS A 119 -1.70 4.70 9.43
C CYS A 119 -1.84 4.20 10.86
N ALA A 120 -1.86 2.88 11.06
CA ALA A 120 -1.98 2.27 12.39
C ALA A 120 -0.85 2.66 13.36
N CYS A 121 0.36 2.95 12.86
CA CYS A 121 1.53 3.20 13.70
C CYS A 121 2.36 4.44 13.31
N GLY A 122 2.04 5.09 12.18
CA GLY A 122 2.76 6.25 11.67
C GLY A 122 4.15 5.92 11.11
N ASN A 123 4.43 4.65 10.81
CA ASN A 123 5.73 4.27 10.29
C ASN A 123 5.86 4.72 8.82
N PRO A 124 7.01 5.27 8.43
CA PRO A 124 7.29 5.59 7.05
C PRO A 124 7.48 4.29 6.26
N LEU A 125 6.96 4.31 5.03
CA LEU A 125 7.02 3.22 4.08
C LEU A 125 7.83 3.68 2.87
N GLY A 126 8.77 2.85 2.45
CA GLY A 126 9.51 2.97 1.20
C GLY A 126 9.11 1.88 0.22
N GLU A 127 9.59 2.02 -1.01
CA GLU A 127 9.44 0.99 -2.04
C GLU A 127 10.11 -0.32 -1.60
N PRO A 128 9.53 -1.49 -1.93
CA PRO A 128 10.15 -2.76 -1.60
C PRO A 128 11.42 -2.97 -2.44
N VAL A 129 12.44 -3.57 -1.86
CA VAL A 129 13.69 -3.88 -2.55
C VAL A 129 13.75 -5.36 -2.96
N PRO A 130 14.60 -5.73 -3.94
CA PRO A 130 14.85 -7.12 -4.25
C PRO A 130 15.27 -7.92 -3.00
N LEU A 131 14.70 -9.11 -2.82
CA LEU A 131 15.09 -9.99 -1.73
C LEU A 131 16.41 -10.66 -2.08
N ARG A 132 17.31 -10.77 -1.10
CA ARG A 132 18.54 -11.56 -1.24
C ARG A 132 18.18 -13.04 -1.31
N ALA A 133 18.98 -13.81 -2.03
CA ALA A 133 18.87 -15.27 -2.02
C ALA A 133 18.94 -15.80 -0.57
N GLY A 134 18.06 -16.75 -0.22
CA GLY A 134 17.98 -17.30 1.14
C GLY A 134 17.21 -16.43 2.16
N SER A 135 16.58 -15.32 1.75
CA SER A 135 15.72 -14.54 2.65
C SER A 135 14.56 -15.38 3.20
N THR A 136 14.48 -15.51 4.52
CA THR A 136 13.38 -16.22 5.19
C THR A 136 12.24 -15.27 5.54
N ARG A 137 10.99 -15.68 5.26
CA ARG A 137 9.82 -14.96 5.77
C ARG A 137 9.68 -15.17 7.28
N GLN A 138 9.46 -14.08 8.00
CA GLN A 138 9.19 -14.08 9.44
C GLN A 138 7.74 -13.66 9.71
N GLY A 139 7.21 -14.04 10.88
CA GLY A 139 5.84 -13.74 11.29
C GLY A 139 4.81 -14.79 10.86
N ALA A 140 3.61 -14.69 11.43
CA ALA A 140 2.50 -15.58 11.12
C ALA A 140 1.75 -15.09 9.86
N PRO A 141 1.55 -15.94 8.84
CA PRO A 141 0.67 -15.60 7.72
C PRO A 141 -0.80 -15.60 8.19
N TRP A 142 -1.63 -14.78 7.56
CA TRP A 142 -3.09 -14.85 7.69
C TRP A 142 -3.68 -15.92 6.75
N ALA A 143 -4.90 -16.38 7.03
CA ALA A 143 -5.53 -17.47 6.30
C ALA A 143 -5.63 -17.23 4.77
N ALA A 144 -5.90 -15.99 4.38
CA ALA A 144 -6.01 -15.58 2.98
C ALA A 144 -4.66 -15.25 2.32
N TYR A 145 -3.55 -15.27 3.07
CA TYR A 145 -2.25 -14.89 2.53
C TYR A 145 -1.80 -15.85 1.43
N ARG A 146 -1.49 -15.30 0.26
CA ARG A 146 -0.97 -16.06 -0.88
C ARG A 146 0.22 -15.29 -1.47
N PRO A 147 1.47 -15.80 -1.34
CA PRO A 147 2.67 -15.10 -1.83
C PRO A 147 2.57 -14.64 -3.29
N GLN A 148 1.95 -15.46 -4.14
CA GLN A 148 1.74 -15.19 -5.56
C GLN A 148 0.75 -14.05 -5.85
N ASN A 149 -0.10 -13.68 -4.87
CA ASN A 149 -1.08 -12.61 -5.01
C ASN A 149 -0.59 -11.27 -4.45
N VAL A 150 0.62 -11.27 -3.86
CA VAL A 150 1.20 -10.07 -3.28
C VAL A 150 1.59 -9.10 -4.39
N VAL A 151 1.23 -7.83 -4.22
CA VAL A 151 1.51 -6.77 -5.18
C VAL A 151 2.71 -5.91 -4.78
N VAL A 152 3.41 -5.40 -5.78
CA VAL A 152 4.35 -4.28 -5.64
C VAL A 152 3.74 -3.10 -6.36
N VAL A 153 3.65 -1.96 -5.67
CA VAL A 153 3.13 -0.74 -6.27
C VAL A 153 4.30 0.06 -6.86
N GLN A 154 4.27 0.27 -8.16
CA GLN A 154 5.24 1.12 -8.85
C GLN A 154 4.70 2.55 -8.98
N PRO A 155 5.56 3.57 -8.88
CA PRO A 155 5.15 4.96 -9.09
C PRO A 155 4.47 5.15 -10.45
N ALA A 156 3.39 5.92 -10.48
CA ALA A 156 2.79 6.36 -11.72
C ALA A 156 3.71 7.35 -12.47
N THR A 157 3.72 7.28 -13.80
CA THR A 157 4.51 8.20 -14.66
C THR A 157 3.99 9.63 -14.62
N LYS A 158 2.70 9.82 -14.33
CA LYS A 158 2.06 11.13 -14.11
C LYS A 158 1.66 11.30 -12.65
N THR A 159 1.58 12.55 -12.20
CA THR A 159 1.03 12.89 -10.89
C THR A 159 -0.47 12.56 -10.87
N ILE A 160 -0.93 12.10 -9.72
CA ILE A 160 -2.31 11.73 -9.42
C ILE A 160 -2.86 12.79 -8.47
N ASP A 161 -3.74 13.66 -8.98
CA ASP A 161 -4.37 14.70 -8.17
C ASP A 161 -5.44 14.13 -7.25
N LYS A 162 -6.15 13.09 -7.72
CA LYS A 162 -7.16 12.36 -6.97
C LYS A 162 -7.02 10.87 -7.19
N VAL A 163 -7.07 10.11 -6.11
CA VAL A 163 -7.01 8.65 -6.16
C VAL A 163 -8.42 8.10 -6.34
N THR A 164 -8.62 7.22 -7.31
CA THR A 164 -9.85 6.43 -7.46
C THR A 164 -9.89 5.33 -6.40
N ILE A 165 -10.97 5.27 -5.63
CA ILE A 165 -11.12 4.40 -4.46
C ILE A 165 -12.42 3.62 -4.54
N TYR A 166 -12.34 2.31 -4.27
CA TYR A 166 -13.49 1.43 -4.13
C TYR A 166 -14.05 1.44 -2.70
N ASP A 167 -15.31 1.84 -2.53
CA ASP A 167 -16.02 1.72 -1.27
C ASP A 167 -16.59 0.29 -1.13
N GLN A 168 -15.96 -0.53 -0.28
CA GLN A 168 -16.37 -1.93 -0.09
C GLN A 168 -17.75 -2.08 0.57
N ARG A 169 -18.21 -1.05 1.31
CA ARG A 169 -19.50 -1.09 2.00
C ARG A 169 -20.66 -0.82 1.04
N THR A 170 -20.44 0.05 0.05
CA THR A 170 -21.48 0.46 -0.90
C THR A 170 -21.34 -0.14 -2.29
N GLY A 171 -20.20 -0.74 -2.60
CA GLY A 171 -19.88 -1.27 -3.93
C GLY A 171 -19.67 -0.17 -4.99
N ARG A 172 -19.46 1.08 -4.57
CA ARG A 172 -19.35 2.26 -5.46
C ARG A 172 -17.92 2.81 -5.48
N TRP A 173 -17.65 3.62 -6.49
CA TRP A 173 -16.37 4.28 -6.69
C TRP A 173 -16.46 5.76 -6.37
N TYR A 174 -15.36 6.30 -5.86
CA TYR A 174 -15.20 7.73 -5.62
C TYR A 174 -13.74 8.15 -5.81
N GLU A 175 -13.53 9.44 -6.01
CA GLU A 175 -12.22 10.08 -6.06
C GLU A 175 -11.97 10.84 -4.76
N ARG A 176 -10.75 10.73 -4.23
CA ARG A 176 -10.28 11.45 -3.05
C ARG A 176 -8.98 12.20 -3.34
N GLY A 177 -8.93 13.47 -2.98
CA GLY A 177 -7.72 14.29 -3.05
C GLY A 177 -6.80 14.08 -1.84
N PRO A 178 -5.60 14.67 -1.85
CA PRO A 178 -4.66 14.61 -0.74
C PRO A 178 -5.15 15.39 0.48
N GLY A 179 -4.58 15.07 1.63
CA GLY A 179 -4.82 15.80 2.88
C GLY A 179 -6.14 15.44 3.56
N HIS A 180 -6.45 16.20 4.61
CA HIS A 180 -7.74 16.15 5.28
C HIS A 180 -8.72 17.10 4.60
N PRO A 181 -9.98 16.70 4.34
CA PRO A 181 -10.96 17.59 3.74
C PRO A 181 -11.20 18.83 4.60
N LYS A 182 -11.01 20.03 4.04
CA LYS A 182 -11.22 21.32 4.75
C LYS A 182 -12.51 22.01 4.36
N GLY A 183 -13.06 21.67 3.20
CA GLY A 183 -14.30 22.26 2.68
C GLY A 183 -15.08 21.29 1.77
N PRO A 184 -16.23 21.72 1.24
CA PRO A 184 -17.03 20.95 0.29
C PRO A 184 -16.26 20.53 -0.97
N GLU A 185 -15.32 21.34 -1.44
CA GLU A 185 -14.46 21.11 -2.60
C GLU A 185 -13.48 19.95 -2.42
N ASP A 186 -13.08 19.67 -1.18
CA ASP A 186 -12.15 18.59 -0.82
C ASP A 186 -12.86 17.26 -0.54
N ARG A 187 -14.20 17.23 -0.61
CA ARG A 187 -14.98 16.02 -0.33
C ARG A 187 -14.83 14.98 -1.43
N ASP A 188 -15.05 13.73 -1.03
CA ASP A 188 -15.01 12.60 -1.94
C ASP A 188 -16.09 12.72 -3.03
N ARG A 189 -15.65 12.68 -4.30
CA ARG A 189 -16.50 12.81 -5.48
C ARG A 189 -16.89 11.43 -6.02
N PRO A 190 -18.18 11.09 -6.16
CA PRO A 190 -18.60 9.85 -6.82
C PRO A 190 -18.12 9.81 -8.27
N VAL A 191 -17.70 8.63 -8.71
CA VAL A 191 -17.33 8.39 -10.12
C VAL A 191 -17.93 7.07 -10.61
N PRO A 192 -18.16 6.91 -11.93
CA PRO A 192 -18.53 5.61 -12.48
C PRO A 192 -17.43 4.57 -12.23
N PRO A 193 -17.76 3.26 -12.30
CA PRO A 193 -16.75 2.21 -12.26
C PRO A 193 -15.68 2.41 -13.34
N PRO A 194 -14.39 2.17 -13.02
CA PRO A 194 -13.36 2.20 -14.04
C PRO A 194 -13.63 1.10 -15.08
N PRO A 195 -13.28 1.34 -16.36
CA PRO A 195 -13.44 0.34 -17.41
C PRO A 195 -12.72 -0.94 -17.03
N LEU A 196 -13.38 -2.08 -17.23
CA LEU A 196 -12.75 -3.39 -17.04
C LEU A 196 -11.60 -3.55 -18.04
N PRO A 197 -10.47 -4.16 -17.66
CA PRO A 197 -9.49 -4.59 -18.64
C PRO A 197 -10.16 -5.54 -19.65
N PRO A 198 -9.79 -5.48 -20.94
CA PRO A 198 -10.34 -6.39 -21.93
C PRO A 198 -10.08 -7.85 -21.51
N PRO A 199 -11.00 -8.79 -21.79
CA PRO A 199 -10.76 -10.20 -21.54
C PRO A 199 -9.50 -10.66 -22.29
N PRO A 200 -8.71 -11.59 -21.73
CA PRO A 200 -7.58 -12.15 -22.45
C PRO A 200 -8.07 -12.77 -23.78
N PRO A 201 -7.26 -12.71 -24.86
CA PRO A 201 -7.63 -13.35 -26.11
C PRO A 201 -7.92 -14.83 -25.86
N ALA A 202 -9.02 -15.34 -26.39
CA ALA A 202 -9.32 -16.76 -26.34
C ALA A 202 -8.18 -17.52 -27.03
N THR A 203 -7.42 -18.32 -26.29
CA THR A 203 -6.53 -19.31 -26.88
C THR A 203 -7.36 -20.21 -27.79
N PRO A 204 -7.04 -20.34 -29.09
CA PRO A 204 -7.71 -21.30 -29.95
C PRO A 204 -7.57 -22.68 -29.32
N GLN A 205 -8.68 -23.28 -28.90
CA GLN A 205 -8.68 -24.69 -28.57
C GLN A 205 -8.45 -25.44 -29.87
N THR A 206 -7.22 -25.91 -30.09
CA THR A 206 -6.93 -26.86 -31.16
C THR A 206 -7.70 -28.12 -30.81
N SER A 207 -8.88 -28.29 -31.39
CA SER A 207 -9.61 -29.55 -31.35
C SER A 207 -8.76 -30.58 -32.08
N LEU A 208 -8.10 -31.45 -31.32
CA LEU A 208 -7.57 -32.69 -31.88
C LEU A 208 -8.79 -33.53 -32.27
N SER A 209 -9.05 -33.61 -33.58
CA SER A 209 -9.98 -34.59 -34.13
C SER A 209 -9.46 -36.00 -33.83
N PRO A 210 -10.29 -36.91 -33.29
CA PRO A 210 -9.92 -38.31 -33.19
C PRO A 210 -9.94 -38.96 -34.59
N ALA A 211 -8.94 -39.80 -34.86
CA ALA A 211 -8.89 -40.74 -35.99
C ALA A 211 -9.51 -42.08 -35.59
#